data_AF-A0A7D6A2K1-F1
#
_entry.id   AF-A0A7D6A2K1-F1
#
_cell.length_a   1.000
_cell.length_b   1.000
_cell.length_c   1.000
_cell.angle_alpha   90.00
_cell.angle_beta   90.00
_cell.angle_gamma   90.00
#
_symmetry.space_group_name_H-M   'P 1'
#
loop_
_entity.id
_entity.type
_entity.pdbx_description
1 polymer ?
#
loop_
_entity_poly.entity_id
_entity_poly.type
_entity_poly.pdbx_seq_one_letter_code
_entity_poly.pdbx_strand_id
1 'polypeptide(L)'
;MLIGALLILTWLVLLLRYPAKALPISLAAVFGLGLVALFVVWQDSRESSRLARLDLRLTYAPEHCPADRALQVRMKNGNDVPLTELRWRVAAYAPGDTVNLAENTYNAPRYRGPGELQPGAEWHDCLPLPPLRSGYRPQTLEFRAEHLQGTFAN
;
A
#
# COMPACT_ATOMS: atom_id res chain seq x y z
N MET A 1 -22.76 22.32 17.06
CA MET A 1 -23.20 22.70 15.68
C MET A 1 -23.52 24.19 15.54
N LEU A 2 -24.13 24.83 16.56
CA LEU A 2 -24.48 26.26 16.54
C LEU A 2 -23.29 27.22 16.33
N ILE A 3 -22.14 26.93 16.95
CA ILE A 3 -20.91 27.74 16.82
C ILE A 3 -20.38 27.69 15.38
N GLY A 4 -20.40 26.51 14.74
CA GLY A 4 -20.01 26.35 13.34
C GLY A 4 -20.95 27.10 12.40
N ALA A 5 -22.27 27.05 12.65
CA ALA A 5 -23.25 27.78 11.88
C ALA A 5 -23.07 29.30 12.00
N LEU A 6 -22.84 29.83 13.21
CA LEU A 6 -22.57 31.24 13.44
C LEU A 6 -21.31 31.73 12.72
N LEU A 7 -20.23 30.94 12.71
CA LEU A 7 -18.99 31.21 11.98
C LEU A 7 -19.21 31.30 10.46
N ILE A 8 -19.96 30.36 9.89
CA ILE A 8 -20.29 30.37 8.46
C ILE A 8 -21.14 31.59 8.11
N LEU A 9 -22.13 31.93 8.94
CA LEU A 9 -23.01 33.08 8.74
C LEU A 9 -22.24 34.41 8.82
N THR A 10 -21.35 34.56 9.81
CA THR A 10 -20.48 35.75 9.92
C THR A 10 -19.52 35.86 8.75
N TRP A 11 -18.93 34.76 8.30
CA TRP A 11 -18.09 34.75 7.09
C TRP A 11 -18.88 35.17 5.84
N LEU A 12 -20.09 34.66 5.65
CA LEU A 12 -20.95 34.98 4.50
C LEU A 12 -21.38 36.45 4.50
N VAL A 13 -21.71 37.00 5.67
CA VAL A 13 -22.00 38.43 5.86
C VAL A 13 -20.78 39.30 5.52
N LEU A 14 -19.58 38.91 5.96
CA LEU A 14 -18.34 39.61 5.62
C LEU A 14 -18.01 39.54 4.13
N LEU A 15 -18.31 38.42 3.47
CA LEU A 15 -18.08 38.21 2.04
C LEU A 15 -19.02 39.08 1.17
N LEU A 16 -20.31 39.17 1.53
CA LEU A 16 -21.26 40.06 0.84
C LEU A 16 -20.95 41.55 1.06
N ARG A 17 -20.53 41.93 2.28
CA ARG A 17 -20.34 43.34 2.64
C ARG A 17 -18.98 43.90 2.26
N TYR A 18 -17.94 43.07 2.25
CA TYR A 18 -16.56 43.47 1.93
C TYR A 18 -15.92 42.53 0.91
N PRO A 19 -16.47 42.42 -0.31
CA PRO A 19 -15.99 41.47 -1.32
C PRO A 19 -14.53 41.71 -1.68
N ALA A 20 -14.10 42.97 -1.76
CA ALA A 20 -12.71 43.33 -2.07
C ALA A 20 -11.68 42.90 -1.00
N LYS A 21 -12.11 42.52 0.21
CA LYS A 21 -11.23 42.13 1.32
C LYS A 21 -11.37 40.65 1.69
N ALA A 22 -12.60 40.15 1.77
CA ALA A 22 -12.87 38.77 2.19
C ALA A 22 -12.64 37.74 1.07
N LEU A 23 -12.89 38.12 -0.19
CA LEU A 23 -12.71 37.24 -1.34
C LEU A 23 -11.24 36.86 -1.59
N PRO A 24 -10.25 37.78 -1.59
CA PRO A 24 -8.84 37.40 -1.79
C PRO A 24 -8.31 36.52 -0.65
N ILE A 25 -8.74 36.76 0.59
CA ILE A 25 -8.34 35.94 1.75
C ILE A 25 -8.88 34.51 1.61
N SER A 26 -10.15 34.38 1.24
CA SER A 26 -10.78 33.07 1.07
C SER A 26 -10.18 32.32 -0.12
N LEU A 27 -9.90 33.03 -1.22
CA LEU A 27 -9.25 32.45 -2.39
C LEU A 27 -7.82 31.99 -2.07
N ALA A 28 -7.05 32.78 -1.32
CA ALA A 28 -5.72 32.39 -0.85
C ALA A 28 -5.78 31.16 0.05
N ALA A 29 -6.77 31.06 0.94
CA ALA A 29 -6.98 29.89 1.80
C ALA A 29 -7.32 28.64 0.98
N VAL A 30 -8.26 28.73 0.04
CA VAL A 30 -8.60 27.61 -0.86
C VAL A 30 -7.42 27.20 -1.72
N PHE A 31 -6.66 28.16 -2.24
CA PHE A 31 -5.47 27.90 -3.03
C PHE A 31 -4.40 27.19 -2.21
N GLY A 32 -4.14 27.64 -0.97
CA GLY A 32 -3.21 26.99 -0.06
C GLY A 32 -3.63 25.55 0.27
N LEU A 33 -4.90 25.32 0.58
CA LEU A 33 -5.45 23.98 0.80
C LEU A 33 -5.34 23.10 -0.45
N GLY A 34 -5.62 23.67 -1.63
CA GLY A 34 -5.48 22.98 -2.92
C GLY A 34 -4.05 22.55 -3.19
N LEU A 35 -3.06 23.41 -2.91
CA LEU A 35 -1.64 23.06 -3.06
C LEU A 35 -1.22 21.93 -2.12
N VAL A 36 -1.66 21.95 -0.86
CA VAL A 36 -1.38 20.86 0.09
C VAL A 36 -2.00 19.55 -0.38
N ALA A 37 -3.26 19.57 -0.82
CA ALA A 37 -3.92 18.38 -1.35
C ALA A 37 -3.20 17.83 -2.59
N LEU A 38 -2.81 18.70 -3.53
CA LEU A 38 -2.02 18.32 -4.71
C LEU A 38 -0.67 17.71 -4.32
N PHE A 39 0.03 18.30 -3.37
CA PHE A 39 1.32 17.79 -2.89
C PHE A 39 1.19 16.39 -2.29
N VAL A 40 0.17 16.15 -1.46
CA VAL A 40 -0.11 14.84 -0.86
C VAL A 40 -0.41 13.79 -1.93
N VAL A 41 -1.27 14.11 -2.91
CA VAL A 41 -1.60 13.20 -4.02
C VAL A 41 -0.36 12.89 -4.88
N TRP A 42 0.49 13.88 -5.13
CA TRP A 42 1.72 13.68 -5.90
C TRP A 42 2.73 12.78 -5.18
N GLN A 43 2.88 12.95 -3.86
CA GLN A 43 3.74 12.10 -3.05
C GLN A 43 3.26 10.64 -3.06
N ASP A 44 1.95 10.42 -2.85
CA ASP A 44 1.34 9.08 -2.86
C ASP A 44 1.47 8.40 -4.24
N SER A 45 1.28 9.16 -5.32
CA SER A 45 1.44 8.64 -6.69
C SER A 45 2.89 8.24 -7.01
N ARG A 46 3.90 8.96 -6.48
CA ARG A 46 5.31 8.58 -6.67
C ARG A 46 5.67 7.27 -5.96
N GLU A 47 5.16 7.06 -4.75
CA GLU A 47 5.43 5.83 -3.99
C GLU A 47 4.75 4.61 -4.63
N SER A 48 3.48 4.73 -5.01
CA SER A 48 2.73 3.64 -5.66
C SER A 48 3.34 3.24 -7.01
N SER A 49 3.83 4.20 -7.79
CA SER A 49 4.51 3.92 -9.07
C SER A 49 5.81 3.13 -8.90
N ARG A 50 6.55 3.34 -7.79
CA ARG A 50 7.76 2.56 -7.50
C ARG A 50 7.43 1.14 -7.06
N LEU A 51 6.37 0.96 -6.26
CA LEU A 51 5.88 -0.36 -5.86
C LEU A 51 5.32 -1.14 -7.06
N ALA A 52 4.68 -0.48 -8.03
CA ALA A 52 4.18 -1.13 -9.25
C ALA A 52 5.30 -1.70 -10.15
N ARG A 53 6.51 -1.14 -10.06
CA ARG A 53 7.70 -1.65 -10.77
C ARG A 53 8.39 -2.80 -10.03
N LEU A 54 7.95 -3.14 -8.82
CA LEU A 54 8.41 -4.32 -8.10
C LEU A 54 7.58 -5.53 -8.56
N ASP A 55 8.19 -6.45 -9.29
CA ASP A 55 7.53 -7.71 -9.64
C ASP A 55 7.70 -8.68 -8.48
N LEU A 56 6.61 -8.91 -7.73
CA LEU A 56 6.57 -9.83 -6.60
C LEU A 56 5.56 -10.94 -6.88
N ARG A 57 6.05 -12.18 -6.96
CA ARG A 57 5.24 -13.36 -7.24
C ARG A 57 5.35 -14.34 -6.10
N LEU A 58 4.21 -14.90 -5.69
CA LEU A 58 4.13 -15.95 -4.70
C LEU A 58 3.47 -17.18 -5.32
N THR A 59 4.14 -18.32 -5.19
CA THR A 59 3.67 -19.57 -5.78
C THR A 59 3.79 -20.68 -4.75
N TYR A 60 2.74 -21.48 -4.61
CA TYR A 60 2.81 -22.69 -3.81
C TYR A 60 3.67 -23.73 -4.54
N ALA A 61 4.84 -24.04 -3.99
CA ALA A 61 5.86 -24.87 -4.63
C ALA A 61 6.49 -25.85 -3.62
N PRO A 62 5.71 -26.83 -3.11
CA PRO A 62 6.20 -27.81 -2.13
C PRO A 62 7.33 -28.70 -2.66
N GLU A 63 7.48 -28.79 -3.99
CA GLU A 63 8.57 -29.54 -4.64
C GLU A 63 9.93 -28.82 -4.57
N HIS A 64 9.92 -27.48 -4.49
CA HIS A 64 11.13 -26.65 -4.52
C HIS A 64 11.47 -26.03 -3.16
N CYS A 65 10.52 -26.02 -2.24
CA CYS A 65 10.65 -25.44 -0.92
C CYS A 65 10.43 -26.48 0.19
N PRO A 66 11.05 -26.30 1.36
CA PRO A 66 10.81 -27.16 2.53
C PRO A 66 9.33 -27.21 2.95
N ALA A 67 8.92 -28.29 3.61
CA ALA A 67 7.53 -28.49 4.02
C ALA A 67 7.00 -27.42 4.99
N ASP A 68 7.87 -26.86 5.85
CA ASP A 68 7.55 -25.73 6.75
C ASP A 68 7.44 -24.39 6.02
N ARG A 69 7.96 -24.30 4.78
CA ARG A 69 8.09 -23.07 3.99
C ARG A 69 7.71 -23.27 2.52
N ALA A 70 6.62 -23.99 2.26
CA ALA A 70 6.20 -24.41 0.93
C ALA A 70 5.75 -23.28 -0.04
N LEU A 71 5.82 -22.01 0.35
CA LEU A 71 5.47 -20.86 -0.48
C LEU A 71 6.74 -20.22 -1.05
N GLN A 72 6.98 -20.38 -2.33
CA GLN A 72 8.08 -19.70 -3.00
C GLN A 72 7.73 -18.24 -3.23
N VAL A 73 8.64 -17.34 -2.87
CA VAL A 73 8.58 -15.93 -3.24
C VAL A 73 9.67 -15.62 -4.26
N ARG A 74 9.31 -14.85 -5.28
CA ARG A 74 10.24 -14.31 -6.27
C ARG A 74 10.00 -12.82 -6.39
N MET A 75 11.06 -12.04 -6.24
CA MET A 75 11.01 -10.58 -6.26
C MET A 75 12.03 -10.04 -7.26
N LYS A 76 11.63 -9.10 -8.10
CA LYS A 76 12.53 -8.37 -8.99
C LYS A 76 12.34 -6.86 -8.81
N ASN A 77 13.41 -6.16 -8.51
CA ASN A 77 13.38 -4.70 -8.43
C ASN A 77 13.48 -4.10 -9.84
N GLY A 78 12.35 -3.77 -10.45
CA GLY A 78 12.30 -3.06 -11.73
C GLY A 78 12.49 -1.55 -11.64
N ASN A 79 12.86 -1.01 -10.48
CA ASN A 79 13.18 0.41 -10.33
C ASN A 79 14.66 0.66 -10.60
N ASP A 80 14.97 1.93 -10.92
CA ASP A 80 16.35 2.42 -11.10
C ASP A 80 17.05 2.78 -9.78
N VAL A 81 16.37 2.55 -8.64
CA VAL A 81 16.87 2.82 -7.28
C VAL A 81 16.81 1.55 -6.43
N PRO A 82 17.77 1.35 -5.51
CA PRO A 82 17.76 0.18 -4.63
C PRO A 82 16.58 0.24 -3.66
N LEU A 83 15.94 -0.90 -3.47
CA LEU A 83 14.96 -1.15 -2.43
C LEU A 83 15.71 -1.41 -1.13
N THR A 84 15.34 -0.76 -0.02
CA THR A 84 16.06 -0.89 1.27
C THR A 84 15.28 -1.71 2.29
N GLU A 85 13.96 -1.48 2.39
CA GLU A 85 13.06 -2.28 3.21
C GLU A 85 11.79 -2.59 2.42
N LEU A 86 11.25 -3.79 2.61
CA LEU A 86 9.93 -4.16 2.09
C LEU A 86 9.18 -5.02 3.10
N ARG A 87 7.94 -4.63 3.34
CA ARG A 87 6.97 -5.34 4.17
C ARG A 87 5.72 -5.60 3.33
N TRP A 88 5.15 -6.79 3.49
CA TRP A 88 3.91 -7.17 2.83
C TRP A 88 3.15 -8.16 3.70
N ARG A 89 1.92 -8.45 3.28
CA ARG A 89 1.12 -9.56 3.78
C ARG A 89 0.87 -10.54 2.66
N VAL A 90 0.79 -11.81 2.99
CA VAL A 90 0.38 -12.84 2.05
C VAL A 90 -1.13 -13.01 2.16
N ALA A 91 -1.82 -12.83 1.04
CA ALA A 91 -3.23 -13.14 0.87
C ALA A 91 -3.37 -14.44 0.07
N ALA A 92 -4.46 -15.15 0.30
CA ALA A 92 -4.77 -16.38 -0.43
C ALA A 92 -6.20 -16.29 -0.98
N TYR A 93 -6.36 -16.58 -2.25
CA TYR A 93 -7.63 -16.46 -2.98
C TYR A 93 -8.00 -17.79 -3.62
N ALA A 94 -9.28 -18.15 -3.60
CA ALA A 94 -9.75 -19.18 -4.49
C ALA A 94 -9.77 -18.64 -5.94
N PRO A 95 -9.50 -19.47 -6.96
CA PRO A 95 -9.55 -19.04 -8.36
C PRO A 95 -10.90 -18.42 -8.71
N GLY A 96 -10.89 -17.17 -9.19
CA GLY A 96 -12.10 -16.40 -9.52
C GLY A 96 -12.80 -15.76 -8.31
N ASP A 97 -12.30 -15.95 -7.10
CA ASP A 97 -12.82 -15.32 -5.89
C ASP A 97 -11.98 -14.08 -5.51
N THR A 98 -12.60 -13.17 -4.75
CA THR A 98 -12.00 -11.95 -4.19
C THR A 98 -11.96 -11.97 -2.68
N VAL A 99 -12.49 -13.02 -2.04
CA VAL A 99 -12.41 -13.18 -0.58
C VAL A 99 -11.03 -13.67 -0.19
N ASN A 100 -10.36 -12.91 0.67
CA ASN A 100 -9.09 -13.33 1.25
C ASN A 100 -9.33 -14.45 2.28
N LEU A 101 -8.76 -15.62 1.99
CA LEU A 101 -8.82 -16.84 2.79
C LEU A 101 -7.65 -16.97 3.76
N ALA A 102 -6.63 -16.11 3.65
CA ALA A 102 -5.57 -16.00 4.64
C ALA A 102 -6.10 -15.27 5.88
N GLU A 103 -5.91 -15.88 7.04
CA GLU A 103 -6.30 -15.30 8.31
C GLU A 103 -5.19 -14.39 8.84
N ASN A 104 -5.56 -13.20 9.29
CA ASN A 104 -4.65 -12.27 9.96
C ASN A 104 -4.74 -12.46 11.47
N THR A 105 -4.28 -13.61 11.96
CA THR A 105 -4.21 -13.90 13.40
C THR A 105 -2.96 -13.28 14.03
N TYR A 106 -2.94 -13.16 15.36
CA TYR A 106 -1.76 -12.67 16.10
C TYR A 106 -0.50 -13.48 15.80
N ASN A 107 -0.66 -14.77 15.46
CA ASN A 107 0.43 -15.70 15.16
C ASN A 107 0.83 -15.70 13.67
N ALA A 108 0.27 -14.81 12.84
CA ALA A 108 0.63 -14.74 11.43
C ALA A 108 2.13 -14.42 11.24
N PRO A 109 2.84 -15.15 10.36
CA PRO A 109 4.25 -14.88 10.08
C PRO A 109 4.45 -13.44 9.57
N ARG A 110 5.52 -12.79 10.05
CA ARG A 110 5.95 -11.48 9.52
C ARG A 110 6.84 -11.70 8.31
N TYR A 111 6.26 -11.56 7.12
CA TYR A 111 6.99 -11.62 5.86
C TYR A 111 7.83 -10.36 5.68
N ARG A 112 9.14 -10.54 5.42
CA ARG A 112 10.10 -9.47 5.20
C ARG A 112 10.87 -9.73 3.91
N GLY A 113 11.22 -8.63 3.24
CA GLY A 113 12.03 -8.67 2.02
C GLY A 113 13.50 -9.03 2.26
N PRO A 114 14.28 -9.09 1.17
CA PRO A 114 15.71 -9.38 1.20
C PRO A 114 16.58 -8.35 1.94
N GLY A 115 16.00 -7.29 2.49
CA GLY A 115 16.73 -6.08 2.86
C GLY A 115 17.04 -5.28 1.60
N GLU A 116 18.32 -4.96 1.40
CA GLU A 116 18.74 -4.17 0.25
C GLU A 116 18.71 -4.98 -1.06
N LEU A 117 17.88 -4.58 -2.02
CA LEU A 117 17.78 -5.18 -3.35
C LEU A 117 18.11 -4.14 -4.43
N GLN A 118 19.24 -4.35 -5.10
CA GLN A 118 19.75 -3.43 -6.12
C GLN A 118 18.82 -3.27 -7.33
N PRO A 119 18.92 -2.18 -8.09
CA PRO A 119 18.20 -1.99 -9.35
C PRO A 119 18.38 -3.18 -10.30
N GLY A 120 17.30 -3.69 -10.85
CA GLY A 120 17.28 -4.84 -11.77
C GLY A 120 17.58 -6.19 -11.14
N ALA A 121 17.98 -6.25 -9.87
CA ALA A 121 18.31 -7.49 -9.19
C ALA A 121 17.06 -8.31 -8.88
N GLU A 122 17.30 -9.61 -8.72
CA GLU A 122 16.28 -10.61 -8.40
C GLU A 122 16.62 -11.32 -7.10
N TRP A 123 15.60 -11.62 -6.31
CA TRP A 123 15.70 -12.37 -5.06
C TRP A 123 14.62 -13.43 -5.01
N HIS A 124 14.96 -14.56 -4.40
CA HIS A 124 14.05 -15.67 -4.17
C HIS A 124 14.21 -16.24 -2.76
N ASP A 125 13.12 -16.67 -2.15
CA ASP A 125 13.14 -17.32 -0.84
C ASP A 125 11.92 -18.24 -0.68
N CYS A 126 11.95 -19.07 0.35
CA CYS A 126 10.85 -19.96 0.74
C CYS A 126 10.23 -19.46 2.04
N LEU A 127 8.92 -19.20 2.01
CA LEU A 127 8.15 -18.59 3.09
C LEU A 127 7.14 -19.59 3.69
N PRO A 128 6.81 -19.46 4.98
CA PRO A 128 5.75 -20.25 5.59
C PRO A 128 4.38 -19.83 5.02
N LEU A 129 3.48 -20.79 4.88
CA LEU A 129 2.10 -20.50 4.50
C LEU A 129 1.40 -19.65 5.57
N PRO A 130 0.55 -18.69 5.18
CA PRO A 130 -0.30 -18.02 6.14
C PRO A 130 -1.32 -19.03 6.71
N PRO A 131 -1.83 -18.83 7.92
CA PRO A 131 -2.96 -19.61 8.41
C PRO A 131 -4.14 -19.39 7.46
N LEU A 132 -4.75 -20.48 6.98
CA LEU A 132 -5.88 -20.43 6.04
C LEU A 132 -7.18 -20.77 6.77
N ARG A 133 -8.28 -20.19 6.29
CA ARG A 133 -9.63 -20.59 6.74
C ARG A 133 -9.83 -22.10 6.58
N SER A 134 -10.55 -22.70 7.51
CA SER A 134 -10.82 -24.15 7.50
C SER A 134 -11.48 -24.60 6.19
N GLY A 135 -11.01 -25.71 5.63
CA GLY A 135 -11.61 -26.37 4.47
C GLY A 135 -10.92 -26.07 3.13
N TYR A 136 -9.97 -25.14 3.09
CA TYR A 136 -9.20 -24.83 1.88
C TYR A 136 -7.84 -25.53 1.87
N ARG A 137 -7.43 -26.00 0.69
CA ARG A 137 -6.12 -26.62 0.48
C ARG A 137 -5.17 -25.62 -0.19
N PRO A 138 -3.91 -25.49 0.27
CA PRO A 138 -2.97 -24.53 -0.33
C PRO A 138 -2.80 -24.68 -1.84
N GLN A 139 -2.77 -25.92 -2.35
CA GLN A 139 -2.59 -26.23 -3.77
C GLN A 139 -3.71 -25.72 -4.70
N THR A 140 -4.89 -25.40 -4.17
CA THR A 140 -6.02 -24.90 -4.96
C THR A 140 -6.16 -23.39 -4.87
N LEU A 141 -5.22 -22.69 -4.22
CA LEU A 141 -5.29 -21.26 -3.96
C LEU A 141 -4.25 -20.48 -4.76
N GLU A 142 -4.59 -19.24 -5.06
CA GLU A 142 -3.69 -18.25 -5.60
C GLU A 142 -3.17 -17.37 -4.46
N PHE A 143 -1.85 -17.34 -4.29
CA PHE A 143 -1.21 -16.51 -3.29
C PHE A 143 -0.78 -15.19 -3.91
N ARG A 144 -1.07 -14.09 -3.22
CA ARG A 144 -0.72 -12.73 -3.67
C ARG A 144 -0.11 -11.94 -2.53
N ALA A 145 0.77 -11.01 -2.88
CA ALA A 145 1.27 -10.03 -1.93
C ALA A 145 0.31 -8.86 -1.85
N GLU A 146 -0.04 -8.46 -0.63
CA GLU A 146 -0.90 -7.31 -0.37
C GLU A 146 -0.28 -6.38 0.65
N HIS A 147 -0.80 -5.15 0.70
CA HIS A 147 -0.32 -4.11 1.61
C HIS A 147 1.20 -3.92 1.50
N LEU A 148 1.70 -3.87 0.25
CA LEU A 148 3.10 -3.63 -0.05
C LEU A 148 3.51 -2.27 0.50
N GLN A 149 4.47 -2.27 1.42
CA GLN A 149 5.06 -1.08 2.00
C GLN A 149 6.57 -1.21 1.87
N GLY A 150 7.17 -0.37 1.05
CA GLY A 150 8.59 -0.41 0.79
C GLY A 150 9.23 0.97 0.80
N THR A 151 10.49 1.00 1.20
CA THR A 151 11.35 2.19 1.13
C THR A 151 12.43 1.96 0.10
N PHE A 152 12.75 3.02 -0.65
CA PHE A 152 13.79 3.03 -1.67
C PHE A 152 14.83 4.07 -1.28
N ALA A 153 16.07 3.89 -1.71
CA ALA A 153 17.07 4.95 -1.56
C ALA A 153 16.66 6.21 -2.35
N ASN A 154 17.04 7.37 -1.83
CA ASN A 154 16.77 8.68 -2.42
C ASN A 154 17.72 8.99 -3.59
#